data_AF-A0A378LWP2-F1
#
_entry.id   AF-A0A378LWP2-F1
#
_cell.length_a   1.000
_cell.length_b   1.000
_cell.length_c   1.000
_cell.angle_alpha   90.00
_cell.angle_beta   90.00
_cell.angle_gamma   90.00
#
_symmetry.space_group_name_H-M   'P 1'
#
loop_
_entity.id
_entity.type
_entity.pdbx_description
1 polymer ?
#
loop_
_entity_poly.entity_id
_entity_poly.type
_entity_poly.pdbx_seq_one_letter_code
_entity_poly.pdbx_strand_id
1 'polypeptide(L)'
;MNKVIAIFFSLLIGINSSFALANTDIPDEMFIKEHWISLTTSYDIETKTKKLGTLYRKFFSFLLTYEFFDPFDNKLAYAKSKFFSLTAHFDVYDNFDNYLGAADEKLFAFFPTFDIYGQDGYTKLAKASMNFWGTTFTIYDPATDREMATLHRPFFRLKNDWTFNITNRDLFNQKEIDSRVLMTVIAFQGDREYWESTHHDDYRRMIKNSKQSNEVTRAQVNQLLEKIKAVGKQEGIESTANPSPKTMELLADDLENNYKKLPEINALNLTNQEMLTSFTEYCLNLVQSATLSQEKKKTILFMLKARLEGANSLI
;
A
#
# COMPACT_ATOMS: atom_id res chain seq x y z
N MET A 1 65.07 3.21 35.93
CA MET A 1 65.07 2.38 34.70
C MET A 1 63.86 1.48 34.76
N ASN A 2 62.90 1.78 33.89
CA ASN A 2 61.55 1.21 33.81
C ASN A 2 61.56 -0.19 33.21
N LYS A 3 60.75 -1.12 33.74
CA LYS A 3 60.01 -2.15 32.95
C LYS A 3 58.77 -2.62 33.72
N VAL A 4 57.68 -1.87 33.61
CA VAL A 4 56.30 -2.34 33.81
C VAL A 4 55.58 -2.08 32.49
N ILE A 5 55.55 -3.06 31.58
CA ILE A 5 54.67 -3.05 30.41
C ILE A 5 54.33 -4.51 30.09
N ALA A 6 53.20 -4.99 30.60
CA ALA A 6 52.58 -6.24 30.16
C ALA A 6 51.06 -6.22 30.38
N ILE A 7 50.38 -5.10 30.10
CA ILE A 7 48.92 -5.06 29.98
C ILE A 7 48.58 -4.00 28.93
N PHE A 8 48.65 -4.34 27.65
CA PHE A 8 48.02 -3.56 26.57
C PHE A 8 47.85 -4.46 25.33
N PHE A 9 46.99 -5.46 25.45
CA PHE A 9 46.52 -6.25 24.29
C PHE A 9 45.09 -6.78 24.52
N SER A 10 44.22 -5.92 25.07
CA SER A 10 42.78 -6.22 25.23
C SER A 10 41.88 -5.02 24.89
N LEU A 11 42.42 -3.94 24.32
CA LEU A 11 41.67 -2.86 23.71
C LEU A 11 41.99 -2.86 22.22
N LEU A 12 40.96 -2.88 21.38
CA LEU A 12 40.96 -2.90 19.89
C LEU A 12 40.61 -4.23 19.21
N ILE A 13 39.61 -4.95 19.72
CA ILE A 13 38.67 -5.69 18.86
C ILE A 13 37.24 -5.37 19.30
N GLY A 14 36.93 -4.07 19.32
CA GLY A 14 35.55 -3.57 19.28
C GLY A 14 35.25 -3.13 17.86
N ILE A 15 35.42 -4.02 16.88
CA ILE A 15 34.93 -3.76 15.54
C ILE A 15 33.41 -3.87 15.66
N ASN A 16 32.75 -2.73 15.59
CA ASN A 16 31.29 -2.59 15.51
C ASN A 16 30.77 -3.47 14.37
N SER A 17 30.40 -4.72 14.66
CA SER A 17 29.65 -5.59 13.76
C SER A 17 28.16 -5.27 13.83
N SER A 18 27.81 -3.98 13.73
CA SER A 18 26.43 -3.51 13.55
C SER A 18 26.13 -3.15 12.08
N PHE A 19 27.08 -3.36 11.17
CA PHE A 19 26.90 -3.14 9.73
C PHE A 19 26.17 -4.27 8.99
N ALA A 20 25.72 -5.33 9.69
CA ALA A 20 25.24 -6.55 9.06
C ALA A 20 23.83 -6.48 8.43
N LEU A 21 23.14 -5.33 8.49
CA LEU A 21 21.78 -5.19 7.93
C LEU A 21 21.56 -3.97 7.04
N ALA A 22 22.60 -3.15 6.79
CA ALA A 22 22.49 -2.03 5.86
C ALA A 22 22.33 -2.48 4.38
N ASN A 23 22.63 -3.75 4.07
CA ASN A 23 22.59 -4.35 2.73
C ASN A 23 22.07 -5.80 2.76
N THR A 24 21.04 -6.12 3.54
CA THR A 24 20.39 -7.42 3.33
C THR A 24 19.57 -7.36 2.06
N ASP A 25 19.90 -8.23 1.10
CA ASP A 25 19.07 -8.50 -0.07
C ASP A 25 17.62 -8.70 0.38
N ILE A 26 16.73 -7.84 -0.11
CA ILE A 26 15.29 -7.98 0.11
C ILE A 26 14.88 -9.30 -0.55
N PRO A 27 14.26 -10.26 0.17
CA PRO A 27 13.87 -11.53 -0.43
C PRO A 27 12.76 -11.34 -1.47
N ASP A 28 12.59 -12.31 -2.37
CA ASP A 28 11.59 -12.23 -3.46
C ASP A 28 10.16 -12.15 -2.91
N GLU A 29 9.90 -12.72 -1.74
CA GLU A 29 8.61 -12.74 -1.07
C GLU A 29 8.78 -12.39 0.41
N MET A 30 7.92 -11.48 0.90
CA MET A 30 7.81 -11.12 2.32
C MET A 30 6.35 -11.04 2.73
N PHE A 31 6.09 -11.36 3.99
CA PHE A 31 4.81 -11.21 4.66
C PHE A 31 4.92 -10.12 5.70
N ILE A 32 3.92 -9.24 5.70
CA ILE A 32 3.79 -8.14 6.64
C ILE A 32 2.54 -8.40 7.46
N LYS A 33 2.72 -8.74 8.73
CA LYS A 33 1.65 -9.18 9.60
C LYS A 33 1.35 -8.16 10.67
N GLU A 34 0.09 -7.77 10.76
CA GLU A 34 -0.36 -6.80 11.75
C GLU A 34 -0.53 -7.45 13.14
N HIS A 35 0.08 -6.80 14.12
CA HIS A 35 -0.08 -7.09 15.54
C HIS A 35 -0.73 -5.92 16.26
N TRP A 36 -1.83 -6.20 16.95
CA TRP A 36 -2.48 -5.25 17.84
C TRP A 36 -1.93 -5.46 19.24
N ILE A 37 -1.06 -4.55 19.67
CA ILE A 37 -0.53 -4.54 21.04
C ILE A 37 -0.98 -3.21 21.64
N SER A 38 -2.02 -3.26 22.50
CA SER A 38 -2.63 -2.16 23.27
C SER A 38 -2.20 -0.74 22.85
N LEU A 39 -3.09 -0.02 22.14
CA LEU A 39 -2.92 1.36 21.66
C LEU A 39 -1.79 1.60 20.64
N THR A 40 -0.99 0.59 20.30
CA THR A 40 0.04 0.67 19.25
C THR A 40 -0.20 -0.39 18.17
N THR A 41 0.00 -0.01 16.91
CA THR A 41 0.03 -0.98 15.81
C THR A 41 1.49 -1.27 15.49
N SER A 42 1.83 -2.55 15.43
CA SER A 42 3.15 -3.01 14.99
C SER A 42 2.99 -4.03 13.88
N TYR A 43 4.00 -4.09 13.02
CA TYR A 43 4.03 -4.99 11.88
C TYR A 43 5.27 -5.86 11.93
N ASP A 44 5.07 -7.18 11.92
CA ASP A 44 6.17 -8.12 11.75
C ASP A 44 6.41 -8.34 10.26
N ILE A 45 7.67 -8.21 9.86
CA ILE A 45 8.11 -8.40 8.49
C ILE A 45 8.91 -9.70 8.47
N GLU A 46 8.45 -10.67 7.69
CA GLU A 46 9.00 -12.03 7.71
C GLU A 46 8.98 -12.69 6.33
N THR A 47 9.82 -13.70 6.16
CA THR A 47 9.68 -14.69 5.08
C THR A 47 8.94 -15.92 5.61
N LYS A 48 8.75 -16.93 4.76
CA LYS A 48 8.23 -18.24 5.21
C LYS A 48 9.08 -18.90 6.31
N THR A 49 10.36 -18.52 6.44
CA THR A 49 11.33 -19.25 7.27
C THR A 49 11.99 -18.41 8.35
N LYS A 50 11.95 -17.07 8.27
CA LYS A 50 12.59 -16.20 9.26
C LYS A 50 11.91 -14.84 9.37
N LYS A 51 11.98 -14.26 10.56
CA LYS A 51 11.67 -12.86 10.80
C LYS A 51 12.80 -11.98 10.24
N LEU A 52 12.42 -10.90 9.55
CA LEU A 52 13.33 -9.90 8.99
C LEU A 52 13.41 -8.65 9.87
N GLY A 53 12.34 -8.35 10.59
CA GLY A 53 12.31 -7.25 11.55
C GLY A 53 10.90 -6.97 12.05
N THR A 54 10.79 -5.94 12.88
CA THR A 54 9.51 -5.40 13.34
C THR A 54 9.48 -3.90 13.13
N LEU A 55 8.33 -3.40 12.68
CA LEU A 55 8.07 -1.99 12.55
C LEU A 55 7.04 -1.56 13.61
N TYR A 56 7.39 -0.55 14.39
CA TYR A 56 6.53 0.01 15.43
C TYR A 56 6.05 1.41 15.05
N ARG A 57 4.74 1.63 15.14
CA ARG A 57 4.19 2.99 15.13
C ARG A 57 4.33 3.62 16.50
N LYS A 58 5.04 4.75 16.58
CA LYS A 58 5.08 5.60 17.77
C LYS A 58 3.98 6.65 17.72
N PHE A 59 3.16 6.67 18.77
CA PHE A 59 2.17 7.71 19.03
C PHE A 59 2.73 8.76 19.99
N PHE A 60 3.56 9.67 19.49
CA PHE A 60 3.86 10.91 20.21
C PHE A 60 3.37 12.09 19.35
N SER A 61 2.56 12.94 19.95
CA SER A 61 1.70 14.00 19.38
C SER A 61 2.04 14.55 17.98
N PHE A 62 1.00 14.66 17.14
CA PHE A 62 0.90 15.27 15.80
C PHE A 62 1.73 14.66 14.64
N LEU A 63 2.83 13.96 14.90
CA LEU A 63 3.69 13.39 13.83
C LEU A 63 3.68 11.85 13.91
N LEU A 64 3.17 11.19 12.86
CA LEU A 64 3.30 9.74 12.75
C LEU A 64 4.77 9.40 12.56
N THR A 65 5.30 8.61 13.49
CA THR A 65 6.69 8.14 13.43
C THR A 65 6.68 6.62 13.37
N TYR A 66 7.46 6.08 12.45
CA TYR A 66 7.68 4.64 12.33
C TYR A 66 9.13 4.34 12.73
N GLU A 67 9.33 3.28 13.49
CA GLU A 67 10.66 2.79 13.85
C GLU A 67 10.82 1.35 13.41
N PHE A 68 11.89 1.07 12.69
CA PHE A 68 12.19 -0.25 12.18
C PHE A 68 13.30 -0.89 13.01
N PHE A 69 13.07 -2.13 13.42
CA PHE A 69 13.97 -2.92 14.25
C PHE A 69 14.33 -4.22 13.54
N ASP A 70 15.55 -4.68 13.73
CA ASP A 70 16.00 -6.00 13.29
C ASP A 70 15.34 -7.14 14.11
N PRO A 71 15.56 -8.42 13.76
CA PRO A 71 15.01 -9.54 14.53
C PRO A 71 15.53 -9.68 15.96
N PHE A 72 16.53 -8.89 16.35
CA PHE A 72 17.15 -8.86 17.68
C PHE A 72 16.78 -7.59 18.46
N ASP A 73 15.77 -6.85 18.01
CA ASP A 73 15.31 -5.58 18.59
C ASP A 73 16.36 -4.45 18.61
N ASN A 74 17.32 -4.48 17.68
CA ASN A 74 18.14 -3.30 17.41
C ASN A 74 17.40 -2.41 16.41
N LYS A 75 17.19 -1.15 16.77
CA LYS A 75 16.67 -0.14 15.84
C LYS A 75 17.60 -0.06 14.63
N LEU A 76 17.07 0.04 13.42
CA LEU A 76 17.81 0.14 12.15
C LEU A 76 17.55 1.47 11.42
N ALA A 77 16.32 1.97 11.53
CA ALA A 77 15.89 3.22 10.93
C ALA A 77 14.65 3.78 11.63
N TYR A 78 14.33 5.02 11.29
CA TYR A 78 13.05 5.62 11.62
C TYR A 78 12.55 6.53 10.50
N ALA A 79 11.24 6.64 10.39
CA ALA A 79 10.58 7.53 9.44
C ALA A 79 9.74 8.57 10.18
N LYS A 80 9.82 9.83 9.73
CA LYS A 80 9.05 10.95 10.26
C LYS A 80 8.04 11.41 9.22
N SER A 81 6.76 11.40 9.56
CA SER A 81 5.71 11.88 8.67
C SER A 81 5.59 13.41 8.67
N LYS A 82 5.25 13.98 7.53
CA LYS A 82 4.77 15.34 7.33
C LYS A 82 3.48 15.25 6.52
N PHE A 83 2.39 15.73 7.09
CA PHE A 83 1.10 15.73 6.38
C PHE A 83 0.91 17.07 5.69
N PHE A 84 0.86 17.01 4.36
CA PHE A 84 0.38 18.10 3.51
C PHE A 84 -1.03 17.72 3.07
N SER A 85 -1.90 18.71 2.78
CA SER A 85 -3.37 18.55 2.73
C SER A 85 -3.93 17.24 2.13
N LEU A 86 -3.29 16.66 1.10
CA LEU A 86 -3.70 15.42 0.43
C LEU A 86 -2.57 14.37 0.32
N THR A 87 -1.43 14.61 0.98
CA THR A 87 -0.22 13.81 0.82
C THR A 87 0.45 13.57 2.18
N ALA A 88 0.69 12.30 2.51
CA ALA A 88 1.57 11.92 3.60
C ALA A 88 2.99 11.79 3.04
N HIS A 89 3.91 12.64 3.50
CA HIS A 89 5.32 12.57 3.15
C HIS A 89 6.09 11.94 4.31
N PHE A 90 6.96 10.98 4.04
CA PHE A 90 7.76 10.30 5.05
C PHE A 90 9.23 10.46 4.73
N ASP A 91 9.97 11.18 5.58
CA ASP A 91 11.43 11.21 5.53
C ASP A 91 12.00 10.05 6.35
N VAL A 92 12.91 9.28 5.77
CA VAL A 92 13.48 8.08 6.42
C VAL A 92 14.96 8.30 6.72
N TYR A 93 15.36 7.94 7.93
CA TYR A 93 16.71 8.13 8.45
C TYR A 93 17.23 6.84 9.08
N ASP A 94 18.55 6.64 9.05
CA ASP A 94 19.20 5.61 9.85
C ASP A 94 19.35 6.05 11.32
N ASN A 95 19.99 5.22 12.15
CA ASN A 95 20.22 5.53 13.56
C ASN A 95 21.27 6.63 13.83
N PHE A 96 22.00 7.05 12.80
CA PHE A 96 22.99 8.11 12.87
C PHE A 96 22.44 9.42 12.29
N ASP A 97 21.12 9.50 12.07
CA ASP A 97 20.42 10.63 11.46
C ASP A 97 20.84 10.92 10.00
N ASN A 98 21.43 9.95 9.31
CA ASN A 98 21.65 10.06 7.87
C ASN A 98 20.33 9.83 7.14
N TYR A 99 20.00 10.75 6.23
CA TYR A 99 18.85 10.60 5.35
C TYR A 99 19.08 9.43 4.38
N LEU A 100 18.05 8.61 4.21
CA LEU A 100 18.05 7.40 3.37
C LEU A 100 17.17 7.54 2.14
N GLY A 101 16.17 8.42 2.20
CA GLY A 101 15.18 8.63 1.15
C GLY A 101 13.84 9.04 1.74
N ALA A 102 12.84 9.14 0.88
CA ALA A 102 11.49 9.50 1.28
C ALA A 102 10.43 8.71 0.52
N ALA A 103 9.21 8.75 1.05
CA ALA A 103 8.03 8.29 0.36
C ALA A 103 6.90 9.32 0.44
N ASP A 104 6.25 9.57 -0.68
CA ASP A 104 5.01 10.36 -0.75
C ASP A 104 3.85 9.43 -0.98
N GLU A 105 2.79 9.56 -0.19
CA GLU A 105 1.55 8.86 -0.44
C GLU A 105 0.38 9.82 -0.57
N LYS A 106 -0.41 9.62 -1.61
CA LYS A 106 -1.67 10.32 -1.80
C LYS A 106 -2.76 9.73 -0.90
N LEU A 107 -3.29 10.58 -0.04
CA LEU A 107 -4.36 10.23 0.91
C LEU A 107 -5.72 10.53 0.30
N PHE A 108 -6.76 9.85 0.82
CA PHE A 108 -8.17 10.12 0.48
C PHE A 108 -8.48 10.05 -1.02
N ALA A 109 -7.69 9.28 -1.77
CA ALA A 109 -7.91 9.01 -3.19
C ALA A 109 -8.60 7.65 -3.36
N PHE A 110 -9.48 7.53 -4.37
CA PHE A 110 -10.07 6.24 -4.71
C PHE A 110 -9.00 5.23 -5.14
N PHE A 111 -8.03 5.69 -5.94
CA PHE A 111 -6.83 4.95 -6.32
C PHE A 111 -5.62 5.58 -5.61
N PRO A 112 -5.30 5.15 -4.39
CA PRO A 112 -4.09 5.57 -3.71
C PRO A 112 -2.86 5.29 -4.58
N THR A 113 -1.91 6.21 -4.49
CA THR A 113 -0.61 6.10 -5.15
C THR A 113 0.47 6.48 -4.17
N PHE A 114 1.65 5.87 -4.31
CA PHE A 114 2.83 6.36 -3.62
C PHE A 114 4.02 6.47 -4.55
N ASP A 115 4.90 7.41 -4.24
CA ASP A 115 6.19 7.62 -4.89
C ASP A 115 7.30 7.35 -3.88
N ILE A 116 8.39 6.72 -4.32
CA ILE A 116 9.59 6.50 -3.50
C ILE A 116 10.74 7.30 -4.09
N TYR A 117 11.45 8.02 -3.23
CA TYR A 117 12.58 8.87 -3.59
C TYR A 117 13.87 8.34 -2.98
N GLY A 118 14.96 8.50 -3.73
CA GLY A 118 16.30 8.12 -3.29
C GLY A 118 16.90 9.05 -2.25
N GLN A 119 18.13 8.76 -1.87
CA GLN A 119 18.89 9.50 -0.85
C GLN A 119 19.12 10.98 -1.21
N ASP A 120 19.01 11.37 -2.47
CA ASP A 120 19.10 12.77 -2.88
C ASP A 120 17.82 13.58 -2.53
N GLY A 121 16.72 12.90 -2.20
CA GLY A 121 15.43 13.49 -1.86
C GLY A 121 14.60 13.96 -3.05
N TYR A 122 15.08 13.77 -4.29
CA TYR A 122 14.42 14.28 -5.51
C TYR A 122 14.26 13.23 -6.60
N THR A 123 15.18 12.27 -6.70
CA THR A 123 15.12 11.22 -7.72
C THR A 123 14.02 10.24 -7.34
N LYS A 124 12.95 10.22 -8.12
CA LYS A 124 11.89 9.22 -8.01
C LYS A 124 12.43 7.87 -8.50
N LEU A 125 12.54 6.90 -7.59
CA LEU A 125 13.03 5.54 -7.85
C LEU A 125 11.89 4.58 -8.18
N ALA A 126 10.72 4.79 -7.58
CA ALA A 126 9.53 3.98 -7.80
C ALA A 126 8.27 4.84 -7.79
N LYS A 127 7.25 4.39 -8.51
CA LYS A 127 5.86 4.79 -8.29
C LYS A 127 5.00 3.56 -8.12
N ALA A 128 3.90 3.67 -7.39
CA ALA A 128 2.96 2.59 -7.23
C ALA A 128 1.52 3.07 -7.32
N SER A 129 0.67 2.19 -7.82
CA SER A 129 -0.76 2.45 -7.93
C SER A 129 -1.56 1.25 -7.44
N MET A 130 -2.62 1.54 -6.68
CA MET A 130 -3.58 0.55 -6.24
C MET A 130 -4.51 0.14 -7.39
N ASN A 131 -4.86 -1.14 -7.46
CA ASN A 131 -5.94 -1.62 -8.30
C ASN A 131 -7.33 -1.11 -7.87
N PHE A 132 -8.34 -1.40 -8.68
CA PHE A 132 -9.73 -1.01 -8.38
C PHE A 132 -10.21 -1.54 -7.03
N TRP A 133 -9.89 -2.79 -6.70
CA TRP A 133 -10.39 -3.46 -5.51
C TRP A 133 -9.74 -3.00 -4.20
N GLY A 134 -8.64 -2.25 -4.27
CA GLY A 134 -7.90 -1.87 -3.07
C GLY A 134 -7.08 -3.01 -2.46
N THR A 135 -6.77 -4.03 -3.27
CA THR A 135 -6.11 -5.29 -2.84
C THR A 135 -4.67 -5.40 -3.29
N THR A 136 -4.30 -4.75 -4.39
CA THR A 136 -2.95 -4.87 -4.96
C THR A 136 -2.41 -3.50 -5.30
N PHE A 137 -1.26 -3.15 -4.72
CA PHE A 137 -0.38 -2.16 -5.30
C PHE A 137 0.56 -2.83 -6.27
N THR A 138 0.66 -2.27 -7.45
CA THR A 138 1.73 -2.60 -8.38
C THR A 138 2.76 -1.48 -8.34
N ILE A 139 4.03 -1.86 -8.19
CA ILE A 139 5.18 -0.96 -8.06
C ILE A 139 5.94 -0.99 -9.38
N TYR A 140 6.18 0.19 -9.93
CA TYR A 140 6.70 0.40 -11.28
C TYR A 140 7.95 1.28 -11.27
N ASP A 141 8.82 1.02 -12.25
CA ASP A 141 9.81 1.99 -12.67
C ASP A 141 9.11 3.25 -13.21
N PRO A 142 9.35 4.44 -12.62
CA PRO A 142 8.70 5.67 -13.06
C PRO A 142 9.07 6.10 -14.48
N ALA A 143 10.20 5.63 -15.04
CA ALA A 143 10.68 6.01 -16.37
C ALA A 143 10.12 5.12 -17.49
N THR A 144 9.93 3.82 -17.22
CA THR A 144 9.54 2.84 -18.24
C THR A 144 8.16 2.23 -18.03
N ASP A 145 7.50 2.52 -16.91
CA ASP A 145 6.23 1.91 -16.51
C ASP A 145 6.28 0.38 -16.40
N ARG A 146 7.49 -0.19 -16.33
CA ARG A 146 7.69 -1.62 -16.13
C ARG A 146 7.49 -1.97 -14.68
N GLU A 147 6.67 -2.98 -14.45
CA GLU A 147 6.45 -3.56 -13.13
C GLU A 147 7.75 -4.14 -12.57
N MET A 148 7.99 -3.91 -11.27
CA MET A 148 9.10 -4.48 -10.53
C MET A 148 8.71 -5.24 -9.27
N ALA A 149 7.60 -4.87 -8.64
CA ALA A 149 7.11 -5.55 -7.45
C ALA A 149 5.61 -5.34 -7.27
N THR A 150 5.01 -6.13 -6.38
CA THR A 150 3.62 -6.01 -5.96
C THR A 150 3.51 -6.10 -4.45
N LEU A 151 2.50 -5.42 -3.89
CA LEU A 151 2.06 -5.57 -2.52
C LEU A 151 0.58 -5.95 -2.55
N HIS A 152 0.25 -7.14 -2.07
CA HIS A 152 -1.07 -7.74 -2.19
C HIS A 152 -1.70 -8.06 -0.83
N ARG A 153 -3.00 -7.87 -0.71
CA ARG A 153 -3.82 -8.30 0.43
C ARG A 153 -5.19 -8.80 -0.04
N PRO A 154 -5.84 -9.70 0.71
CA PRO A 154 -7.19 -10.14 0.36
C PRO A 154 -8.22 -9.01 0.37
N PHE A 155 -9.26 -9.14 -0.46
CA PHE A 155 -10.39 -8.22 -0.50
C PHE A 155 -11.16 -8.18 0.83
N PHE A 156 -11.50 -9.36 1.36
CA PHE A 156 -12.12 -9.50 2.66
C PHE A 156 -11.07 -9.87 3.71
N ARG A 157 -10.93 -9.05 4.75
CA ARG A 157 -9.90 -9.21 5.77
C ARG A 157 -10.37 -8.73 7.15
N LEU A 158 -9.82 -9.35 8.19
CA LEU A 158 -9.96 -8.90 9.59
C LEU A 158 -8.74 -8.11 10.08
N LYS A 159 -7.60 -8.29 9.41
CA LYS A 159 -6.31 -7.63 9.67
C LYS A 159 -5.75 -7.07 8.38
N ASN A 160 -4.90 -6.06 8.49
CA ASN A 160 -4.19 -5.48 7.35
C ASN A 160 -2.86 -6.19 7.09
N ASP A 161 -2.93 -7.49 6.87
CA ASP A 161 -1.79 -8.29 6.44
C ASP A 161 -1.54 -8.09 4.94
N TRP A 162 -0.27 -7.95 4.56
CA TRP A 162 0.15 -7.78 3.19
C TRP A 162 1.24 -8.79 2.80
N THR A 163 1.27 -9.16 1.53
CA THR A 163 2.32 -9.97 0.92
C THR A 163 3.04 -9.11 -0.13
N PHE A 164 4.34 -8.91 0.04
CA PHE A 164 5.18 -8.23 -0.92
C PHE A 164 5.88 -9.27 -1.81
N ASN A 165 5.85 -9.06 -3.12
CA ASN A 165 6.53 -9.91 -4.10
C ASN A 165 7.34 -9.08 -5.09
N ILE A 166 8.59 -9.45 -5.33
CA ILE A 166 9.42 -8.90 -6.39
C ILE A 166 9.14 -9.67 -7.68
N THR A 167 8.59 -8.98 -8.68
CA THR A 167 8.20 -9.59 -9.95
C THR A 167 9.26 -9.40 -11.04
N ASN A 168 10.16 -8.42 -10.87
CA ASN A 168 11.33 -8.23 -11.73
C ASN A 168 12.55 -7.82 -10.88
N ARG A 169 13.34 -8.83 -10.48
CA ARG A 169 14.49 -8.69 -9.58
C ARG A 169 15.58 -7.77 -10.14
N ASP A 170 15.91 -7.89 -11.41
CA ASP A 170 16.97 -7.10 -12.03
C ASP A 170 16.61 -5.61 -12.05
N LEU A 171 15.38 -5.29 -12.43
CA LEU A 171 14.89 -3.91 -12.43
C LEU A 171 14.80 -3.36 -11.01
N PHE A 172 14.30 -4.14 -10.05
CA PHE A 172 14.21 -3.75 -8.64
C PHE A 172 15.59 -3.40 -8.07
N ASN A 173 16.58 -4.26 -8.29
CA ASN A 173 17.95 -4.03 -7.82
C ASN A 173 18.60 -2.83 -8.51
N GLN A 174 18.33 -2.61 -9.80
CA GLN A 174 18.83 -1.44 -10.55
C GLN A 174 18.36 -0.11 -9.94
N LYS A 175 17.19 -0.08 -9.29
CA LYS A 175 16.67 1.13 -8.66
C LYS A 175 17.34 1.49 -7.35
N GLU A 176 18.11 0.57 -6.75
CA GLU A 176 18.84 0.80 -5.49
C GLU A 176 17.94 1.42 -4.40
N ILE A 177 16.67 0.98 -4.33
CA ILE A 177 15.72 1.45 -3.33
C ILE A 177 16.18 0.97 -1.96
N ASP A 178 16.43 1.90 -1.03
CA ASP A 178 16.73 1.53 0.35
C ASP A 178 15.54 0.75 0.94
N SER A 179 15.83 -0.46 1.41
CA SER A 179 14.81 -1.37 1.93
C SER A 179 14.00 -0.77 3.06
N ARG A 180 14.60 0.11 3.87
CA ARG A 180 13.98 0.75 5.03
C ARG A 180 12.96 1.82 4.60
N VAL A 181 13.19 2.46 3.45
CA VAL A 181 12.21 3.36 2.83
C VAL A 181 10.99 2.56 2.35
N LEU A 182 11.23 1.44 1.66
CA LEU A 182 10.17 0.55 1.22
C LEU A 182 9.35 0.00 2.41
N MET A 183 9.99 -0.41 3.51
CA MET A 183 9.29 -0.93 4.69
C MET A 183 8.38 0.13 5.33
N THR A 184 8.76 1.41 5.28
CA THR A 184 7.93 2.52 5.75
C THR A 184 6.63 2.62 4.96
N VAL A 185 6.71 2.55 3.63
CA VAL A 185 5.53 2.58 2.76
C VAL A 185 4.58 1.43 3.10
N ILE A 186 5.13 0.22 3.20
CA ILE A 186 4.32 -0.97 3.45
C ILE A 186 3.61 -0.87 4.82
N ALA A 187 4.29 -0.37 5.85
CA ALA A 187 3.67 -0.17 7.16
C ALA A 187 2.58 0.91 7.14
N PHE A 188 2.83 2.03 6.48
CA PHE A 188 1.82 3.08 6.39
C PHE A 188 0.57 2.59 5.63
N GLN A 189 0.70 1.72 4.63
CA GLN A 189 -0.47 1.09 4.00
C GLN A 189 -1.33 0.28 4.96
N GLY A 190 -0.71 -0.36 5.96
CA GLY A 190 -1.44 -1.06 7.01
C GLY A 190 -2.23 -0.12 7.94
N ASP A 191 -1.75 1.11 8.10
CA ASP A 191 -2.28 2.10 9.04
C ASP A 191 -3.20 3.14 8.38
N ARG A 192 -3.09 3.32 7.06
CA ARG A 192 -3.73 4.41 6.32
C ARG A 192 -5.24 4.45 6.53
N GLU A 193 -5.91 3.30 6.44
CA GLU A 193 -7.37 3.23 6.60
C GLU A 193 -7.81 3.69 8.00
N TYR A 194 -7.05 3.32 9.03
CA TYR A 194 -7.29 3.79 10.40
C TYR A 194 -7.04 5.30 10.51
N TRP A 195 -5.94 5.80 9.94
CA TRP A 195 -5.61 7.22 9.96
C TRP A 195 -6.64 8.09 9.21
N GLU A 196 -7.03 7.69 7.99
CA GLU A 196 -8.03 8.40 7.18
C GLU A 196 -9.40 8.45 7.89
N SER A 197 -9.81 7.36 8.55
CA SER A 197 -11.07 7.34 9.29
C SER A 197 -11.06 8.26 10.52
N THR A 198 -9.93 8.41 11.20
CA THR A 198 -9.79 9.23 12.41
C THR A 198 -9.63 10.72 12.10
N HIS A 199 -9.15 11.08 10.90
CA HIS A 199 -8.89 12.47 10.49
C HIS A 199 -9.88 12.99 9.43
N HIS A 200 -11.02 12.31 9.24
CA HIS A 200 -12.00 12.61 8.19
C HIS A 200 -12.58 14.04 8.27
N ASP A 201 -12.84 14.55 9.48
CA ASP A 201 -13.46 15.87 9.66
C ASP A 201 -12.49 17.03 9.39
N ASP A 202 -11.22 16.87 9.77
CA ASP A 202 -10.16 17.84 9.48
C ASP A 202 -9.93 17.92 7.96
N TYR A 203 -9.98 16.79 7.29
CA TYR A 203 -9.89 16.67 5.83
C TYR A 203 -11.04 17.38 5.09
N ARG A 204 -12.31 17.18 5.51
CA ARG A 204 -13.47 17.86 4.88
C ARG A 204 -13.33 19.39 4.87
N ARG A 205 -12.66 19.96 5.86
CA ARG A 205 -12.39 21.41 5.91
C ARG A 205 -11.30 21.81 4.92
N MET A 206 -10.33 20.93 4.65
CA MET A 206 -9.20 21.17 3.75
C MET A 206 -9.56 20.99 2.26
N ILE A 207 -10.34 19.98 1.87
CA ILE A 207 -10.74 19.75 0.46
C ILE A 207 -11.56 20.91 -0.11
N LYS A 208 -12.40 21.57 0.69
CA LYS A 208 -13.21 22.71 0.21
C LYS A 208 -12.37 23.80 -0.46
N ASN A 209 -11.06 23.83 -0.18
CA ASN A 209 -10.11 24.79 -0.72
C ASN A 209 -9.21 24.22 -1.83
N SER A 210 -9.22 22.90 -2.10
CA SER A 210 -8.40 22.29 -3.16
C SER A 210 -9.17 22.14 -4.47
N LYS A 211 -8.62 22.70 -5.56
CA LYS A 211 -9.14 22.53 -6.93
C LYS A 211 -8.42 21.37 -7.60
N GLN A 212 -8.78 20.13 -7.30
CA GLN A 212 -8.20 18.98 -7.99
C GLN A 212 -9.24 18.39 -8.96
N SER A 213 -9.08 18.66 -10.25
CA SER A 213 -10.08 18.36 -11.29
C SER A 213 -10.20 16.89 -11.66
N ASN A 214 -9.23 16.06 -11.26
CA ASN A 214 -9.08 14.68 -11.75
C ASN A 214 -9.34 13.61 -10.67
N GLU A 215 -9.70 14.00 -9.44
CA GLU A 215 -10.04 13.05 -8.38
C GLU A 215 -11.48 12.53 -8.50
N VAL A 216 -11.69 11.30 -8.07
CA VAL A 216 -13.04 10.72 -7.92
C VAL A 216 -13.82 11.54 -6.91
N THR A 217 -15.06 11.90 -7.27
CA THR A 217 -15.94 12.69 -6.38
C THR A 217 -17.01 11.82 -5.72
N ARG A 218 -17.49 12.22 -4.54
CA ARG A 218 -18.65 11.60 -3.88
C ARG A 218 -19.89 11.55 -4.78
N ALA A 219 -20.12 12.58 -5.60
CA ALA A 219 -21.24 12.60 -6.54
C ALA A 219 -21.13 11.48 -7.59
N GLN A 220 -19.94 11.27 -8.14
CA GLN A 220 -19.67 10.20 -9.09
C GLN A 220 -19.84 8.81 -8.45
N VAL A 221 -19.32 8.62 -7.23
CA VAL A 221 -19.47 7.36 -6.48
C VAL A 221 -20.95 7.06 -6.23
N ASN A 222 -21.72 8.05 -5.78
CA ASN A 222 -23.17 7.89 -5.56
C ASN A 222 -23.93 7.55 -6.86
N GLN A 223 -23.56 8.16 -7.99
CA GLN A 223 -24.15 7.83 -9.28
C GLN A 223 -23.89 6.36 -9.67
N LEU A 224 -22.68 5.85 -9.44
CA LEU A 224 -22.34 4.46 -9.72
C LEU A 224 -23.06 3.49 -8.78
N LEU A 225 -23.22 3.85 -7.50
CA LEU A 225 -23.99 3.07 -6.52
C LEU A 225 -25.47 2.93 -6.95
N GLU A 226 -26.09 4.00 -7.44
CA GLU A 226 -27.46 3.93 -7.96
C GLU A 226 -27.55 3.10 -9.24
N LYS A 227 -26.55 3.16 -10.15
CA LYS A 227 -26.46 2.25 -11.30
C LYS A 227 -26.39 0.78 -10.86
N ILE A 228 -25.54 0.44 -9.89
CA ILE A 228 -25.41 -0.92 -9.35
C ILE A 228 -26.74 -1.42 -8.78
N LYS A 229 -27.43 -0.57 -8.02
CA LYS A 229 -28.74 -0.88 -7.44
C LYS A 229 -29.80 -1.10 -8.52
N ALA A 230 -29.80 -0.30 -9.59
CA ALA A 230 -30.72 -0.48 -10.72
C ALA A 230 -30.47 -1.81 -11.46
N VAL A 231 -29.21 -2.14 -11.75
CA VAL A 231 -28.84 -3.42 -12.39
C VAL A 231 -29.18 -4.61 -11.50
N GLY A 232 -28.91 -4.51 -10.19
CA GLY A 232 -29.27 -5.57 -9.24
C GLY A 232 -30.77 -5.86 -9.23
N LYS A 233 -31.63 -4.83 -9.27
CA LYS A 233 -33.08 -4.99 -9.39
C LYS A 233 -33.49 -5.63 -10.72
N GLN A 234 -32.90 -5.19 -11.84
CA GLN A 234 -33.18 -5.71 -13.18
C GLN A 234 -32.87 -7.21 -13.28
N GLU A 235 -31.76 -7.65 -12.69
CA GLU A 235 -31.33 -9.06 -12.72
C GLU A 235 -32.01 -9.93 -11.63
N GLY A 236 -32.89 -9.37 -10.80
CA GLY A 236 -33.53 -10.08 -9.68
C GLY A 236 -32.55 -10.44 -8.56
N ILE A 237 -31.49 -9.65 -8.40
CA ILE A 237 -30.39 -9.86 -7.45
C ILE A 237 -30.49 -8.79 -6.35
N GLU A 238 -31.32 -9.04 -5.33
CA GLU A 238 -31.54 -8.09 -4.21
C GLU A 238 -30.68 -8.35 -2.95
N SER A 239 -29.67 -9.24 -3.03
CA SER A 239 -28.64 -9.50 -2.00
C SER A 239 -29.15 -10.01 -0.63
N THR A 240 -28.94 -11.29 -0.32
CA THR A 240 -29.12 -11.82 1.06
C THR A 240 -28.00 -12.73 1.58
N ALA A 241 -27.07 -13.20 0.75
CA ALA A 241 -25.96 -14.04 1.19
C ALA A 241 -24.62 -13.40 0.84
N ASN A 242 -23.76 -13.24 1.85
CA ASN A 242 -22.39 -12.76 1.66
C ASN A 242 -21.58 -13.84 0.91
N PRO A 243 -20.97 -13.51 -0.25
CA PRO A 243 -20.10 -14.44 -0.95
C PRO A 243 -18.93 -14.90 -0.07
N SER A 244 -18.40 -16.09 -0.33
CA SER A 244 -17.24 -16.57 0.42
C SER A 244 -16.00 -15.71 0.10
N PRO A 245 -15.09 -15.47 1.07
CA PRO A 245 -13.85 -14.72 0.83
C PRO A 245 -13.04 -15.27 -0.34
N LYS A 246 -12.93 -16.60 -0.46
CA LYS A 246 -12.21 -17.27 -1.56
C LYS A 246 -12.85 -17.00 -2.92
N THR A 247 -14.18 -16.98 -2.99
CA THR A 247 -14.91 -16.68 -4.24
C THR A 247 -14.69 -15.23 -4.65
N MET A 248 -14.71 -14.29 -3.69
CA MET A 248 -14.45 -12.88 -3.97
C MET A 248 -13.04 -12.66 -4.49
N GLU A 249 -12.04 -13.32 -3.88
CA GLU A 249 -10.64 -13.19 -4.29
C GLU A 249 -10.41 -13.66 -5.73
N LEU A 250 -10.82 -14.90 -6.04
CA LEU A 250 -10.67 -15.45 -7.39
C LEU A 250 -11.39 -14.62 -8.45
N LEU A 251 -12.54 -14.05 -8.10
CA LEU A 251 -13.31 -13.21 -9.01
C LEU A 251 -12.69 -11.81 -9.17
N ALA A 252 -12.13 -11.23 -8.10
CA ALA A 252 -11.41 -9.95 -8.15
C ALA A 252 -10.27 -10.02 -9.18
N ASP A 253 -9.44 -11.06 -9.06
CA ASP A 253 -8.30 -11.31 -9.94
C ASP A 253 -8.73 -11.56 -11.38
N ASP A 254 -9.76 -12.38 -11.60
CA ASP A 254 -10.28 -12.68 -12.94
C ASP A 254 -10.81 -11.41 -13.63
N LEU A 255 -11.60 -10.60 -12.92
CA LEU A 255 -12.14 -9.35 -13.44
C LEU A 255 -11.04 -8.35 -13.78
N GLU A 256 -10.06 -8.18 -12.91
CA GLU A 256 -8.96 -7.25 -13.14
C GLU A 256 -8.08 -7.67 -14.32
N ASN A 257 -7.70 -8.96 -14.37
CA ASN A 257 -6.88 -9.49 -15.44
C ASN A 257 -7.58 -9.43 -16.80
N ASN A 258 -8.89 -9.67 -16.84
CA ASN A 258 -9.66 -9.59 -18.08
C ASN A 258 -9.89 -8.14 -18.50
N TYR A 259 -10.12 -7.22 -17.56
CA TYR A 259 -10.23 -5.78 -17.85
C TYR A 259 -8.92 -5.22 -18.43
N LYS A 260 -7.76 -5.56 -17.84
CA LYS A 260 -6.44 -5.14 -18.32
C LYS A 260 -6.10 -5.66 -19.72
N LYS A 261 -6.74 -6.75 -20.19
CA LYS A 261 -6.54 -7.28 -21.55
C LYS A 261 -7.36 -6.55 -22.62
N LEU A 262 -8.28 -5.65 -22.23
CA LEU A 262 -9.09 -4.91 -23.18
C LEU A 262 -8.20 -3.93 -23.98
N PRO A 263 -8.26 -3.95 -25.33
CA PRO A 263 -7.41 -3.09 -26.18
C PRO A 263 -7.56 -1.60 -25.89
N GLU A 264 -8.77 -1.16 -25.55
CA GLU A 264 -9.12 0.23 -25.24
C GLU A 264 -8.43 0.73 -23.96
N ILE A 265 -8.17 -0.17 -23.00
CA ILE A 265 -7.53 0.17 -21.72
C ILE A 265 -6.01 0.34 -21.89
N ASN A 266 -5.38 -0.50 -22.71
CA ASN A 266 -3.93 -0.45 -22.93
C ASN A 266 -3.47 0.72 -23.80
N ALA A 267 -4.39 1.41 -24.49
CA ALA A 267 -4.09 2.51 -25.40
C ALA A 267 -4.31 3.91 -24.81
N LEU A 268 -4.90 4.02 -23.60
CA LEU A 268 -5.37 5.30 -23.06
C LEU A 268 -4.73 5.62 -21.69
N ASN A 269 -4.25 6.86 -21.54
CA ASN A 269 -3.94 7.45 -20.24
C ASN A 269 -5.25 7.90 -19.57
N LEU A 270 -6.03 6.94 -19.07
CA LEU A 270 -7.30 7.21 -18.39
C LEU A 270 -7.06 7.99 -17.09
N THR A 271 -7.90 8.99 -16.84
CA THR A 271 -7.99 9.64 -15.53
C THR A 271 -8.58 8.68 -14.48
N ASN A 272 -8.39 8.98 -13.19
CA ASN A 272 -8.99 8.18 -12.11
C ASN A 272 -10.52 8.11 -12.23
N GLN A 273 -11.17 9.18 -12.67
CA GLN A 273 -12.62 9.20 -12.88
C GLN A 273 -13.04 8.27 -14.02
N GLU A 274 -12.33 8.28 -15.14
CA GLU A 274 -12.61 7.43 -16.29
C GLU A 274 -12.33 5.96 -15.97
N MET A 275 -11.23 5.66 -15.26
CA MET A 275 -10.89 4.31 -14.83
C MET A 275 -11.97 3.73 -13.90
N LEU A 276 -12.44 4.52 -12.92
CA LEU A 276 -13.53 4.13 -12.02
C LEU A 276 -14.81 3.79 -12.81
N THR A 277 -15.22 4.68 -13.72
CA THR A 277 -16.44 4.50 -14.52
C THR A 277 -16.31 3.30 -15.44
N SER A 278 -15.22 3.22 -16.21
CA SER A 278 -14.99 2.17 -17.21
C SER A 278 -14.92 0.78 -16.56
N PHE A 279 -14.20 0.64 -15.44
CA PHE A 279 -14.14 -0.64 -14.73
C PHE A 279 -15.51 -1.04 -14.16
N THR A 280 -16.24 -0.09 -13.58
CA THR A 280 -17.59 -0.34 -13.05
C THR A 280 -18.54 -0.78 -14.17
N GLU A 281 -18.50 -0.11 -15.32
CA GLU A 281 -19.33 -0.44 -16.48
C GLU A 281 -18.96 -1.80 -17.09
N TYR A 282 -17.67 -2.13 -17.18
CA TYR A 282 -17.21 -3.47 -17.54
C TYR A 282 -17.85 -4.54 -16.66
N CYS A 283 -17.79 -4.38 -15.33
CA CYS A 283 -18.40 -5.31 -14.40
C CYS A 283 -19.92 -5.38 -14.52
N LEU A 284 -20.62 -4.26 -14.69
CA LEU A 284 -22.07 -4.23 -14.86
C LEU A 284 -22.51 -4.91 -16.16
N ASN A 285 -21.77 -4.72 -17.25
CA ASN A 285 -22.02 -5.40 -18.53
C ASN A 285 -21.88 -6.93 -18.38
N LEU A 286 -20.88 -7.39 -17.62
CA LEU A 286 -20.75 -8.83 -17.29
C LEU A 286 -21.92 -9.34 -16.46
N VAL A 287 -22.41 -8.56 -15.50
CA VAL A 287 -23.58 -8.92 -14.70
C VAL A 287 -24.83 -9.06 -15.57
N GLN A 288 -25.01 -8.19 -16.57
CA GLN A 288 -26.13 -8.27 -17.50
C GLN A 288 -25.97 -9.36 -18.58
N SER A 289 -24.76 -9.93 -18.72
CA SER A 289 -24.53 -11.02 -19.68
C SER A 289 -25.25 -12.31 -19.29
N ALA A 290 -25.70 -13.08 -20.29
CA ALA A 290 -26.32 -14.39 -20.08
C ALA A 290 -25.31 -15.50 -19.71
N THR A 291 -24.01 -15.24 -19.88
CA THR A 291 -22.93 -16.23 -19.73
C THR A 291 -22.46 -16.41 -18.29
N LEU A 292 -22.74 -15.45 -17.40
CA LEU A 292 -22.33 -15.51 -16.01
C LEU A 292 -23.35 -16.28 -15.16
N SER A 293 -22.85 -17.15 -14.27
CA SER A 293 -23.71 -17.78 -13.26
C SER A 293 -24.28 -16.73 -12.30
N GLN A 294 -25.48 -17.00 -11.77
CA GLN A 294 -26.15 -16.13 -10.80
C GLN A 294 -25.29 -15.84 -9.56
N GLU A 295 -24.49 -16.81 -9.11
CA GLU A 295 -23.55 -16.64 -7.99
C GLU A 295 -22.44 -15.63 -8.32
N LYS A 296 -21.85 -15.72 -9.52
CA LYS A 296 -20.84 -14.74 -9.96
C LYS A 296 -21.46 -13.35 -10.05
N LYS A 297 -22.63 -13.20 -10.68
CA LYS A 297 -23.33 -11.90 -10.78
C LYS A 297 -23.56 -11.26 -9.41
N LYS A 298 -24.05 -12.05 -8.44
CA LYS A 298 -24.23 -11.63 -7.04
C LYS A 298 -22.93 -11.15 -6.41
N THR A 299 -21.85 -11.88 -6.65
CA THR A 299 -20.54 -11.59 -6.07
C THR A 299 -19.96 -10.29 -6.65
N ILE A 300 -20.07 -10.07 -7.97
CA ILE A 300 -19.66 -8.80 -8.62
C ILE A 300 -20.40 -7.62 -8.00
N LEU A 301 -21.74 -7.68 -7.94
CA LEU A 301 -22.55 -6.58 -7.41
C LEU A 301 -22.23 -6.30 -5.94
N PHE A 302 -22.02 -7.36 -5.14
CA PHE A 302 -21.61 -7.24 -3.74
C PHE A 302 -20.26 -6.53 -3.62
N MET A 303 -19.24 -6.98 -4.36
CA MET A 303 -17.89 -6.40 -4.30
C MET A 303 -17.85 -4.96 -4.78
N LEU A 304 -18.51 -4.63 -5.90
CA LEU A 304 -18.61 -3.25 -6.40
C LEU A 304 -19.24 -2.34 -5.36
N LYS A 305 -20.38 -2.77 -4.78
CA LYS A 305 -21.07 -2.00 -3.76
C LYS A 305 -20.18 -1.78 -2.53
N ALA A 306 -19.60 -2.85 -1.98
CA ALA A 306 -18.73 -2.76 -0.81
C ALA A 306 -17.53 -1.82 -1.05
N ARG A 307 -16.91 -1.91 -2.23
CA ARG A 307 -15.77 -1.06 -2.60
C ARG A 307 -16.15 0.41 -2.71
N LEU A 308 -17.26 0.71 -3.39
CA LEU A 308 -17.73 2.09 -3.59
C LEU A 308 -18.27 2.71 -2.30
N GLU A 309 -19.00 1.96 -1.47
CA GLU A 309 -19.46 2.44 -0.17
C GLU A 309 -18.28 2.76 0.76
N GLY A 310 -17.25 1.89 0.78
CA GLY A 310 -16.01 2.14 1.52
C GLY A 310 -15.23 3.36 1.01
N ALA A 311 -15.27 3.65 -0.29
CA ALA A 311 -14.67 4.88 -0.81
C ALA A 311 -15.52 6.13 -0.47
N ASN A 312 -16.84 6.01 -0.48
CA ASN A 312 -17.76 7.12 -0.21
C ASN A 312 -17.66 7.64 1.24
N SER A 313 -17.23 6.79 2.18
CA SER A 313 -16.95 7.23 3.55
C SER A 313 -15.61 7.95 3.68
N LEU A 314 -14.67 7.74 2.75
CA LEU A 314 -13.33 8.32 2.78
C LEU A 314 -13.22 9.63 1.98
N ILE A 315 -13.92 9.72 0.84
CA ILE A 315 -13.98 10.88 -0.07
C ILE A 315 -15.12 11.83 0.32
#